data_AF-A0AAN9FM32-F1
#
_entry.id   AF-A0AAN9FM32-F1
#
_cell.length_a   1.000
_cell.length_b   1.000
_cell.length_c   1.000
_cell.angle_alpha   90.00
_cell.angle_beta   90.00
_cell.angle_gamma   90.00
#
_symmetry.space_group_name_H-M   'P 1'
#
loop_
_entity.id
_entity.type
_entity.pdbx_description
1 polymer ?
#
loop_
_entity_poly.entity_id
_entity_poly.type
_entity_poly.pdbx_seq_one_letter_code
_entity_poly.pdbx_strand_id
1 'polypeptide(L)'
;MSFMKMVDVEGLGLHDYYEVINKPMDFSTIKNQMEAKDGTGYKPIIEIYADVRLVFKNAVKYNDERSDVHVMVKTLLAKFEEKWLKLLPKATEEVYEVDMLLQELRDTVVKRCRLAVRSYF
;
A
#
# COMPACT_ATOMS: atom_id res chain seq x y z
N MET A 1 20.89 -1.65 9.53
CA MET A 1 20.28 -1.27 8.24
C MET A 1 19.04 -0.44 8.51
N SER A 2 18.92 0.74 7.91
CA SER A 2 17.71 1.58 8.02
C SER A 2 16.73 1.19 6.92
N PHE A 3 15.44 1.02 7.24
CA PHE A 3 14.38 0.81 6.24
C PHE A 3 13.77 2.13 5.75
N MET A 4 14.22 3.26 6.30
CA MET A 4 13.69 4.58 5.97
C MET A 4 14.28 5.16 4.68
N LYS A 5 15.37 4.62 4.17
CA LYS A 5 16.01 5.05 2.93
C LYS A 5 16.47 3.82 2.17
N MET A 6 16.68 3.98 0.86
CA MET A 6 17.33 2.97 0.02
C MET A 6 18.63 2.47 0.68
N VAL A 7 18.92 1.19 0.46
CA VAL A 7 20.18 0.58 0.91
C VAL A 7 21.33 1.30 0.21
N ASP A 8 22.30 1.77 0.99
CA ASP A 8 23.54 2.35 0.48
C ASP A 8 24.46 1.24 0.00
N VAL A 9 24.18 0.73 -1.19
CA VAL A 9 24.86 -0.44 -1.77
C VAL A 9 26.35 -0.19 -1.94
N GLU A 10 26.74 0.99 -2.42
CA GLU A 10 28.14 1.39 -2.60
C GLU A 10 28.84 1.59 -1.25
N GLY A 11 28.23 2.37 -0.33
CA GLY A 11 28.83 2.65 0.97
C GLY A 11 28.95 1.42 1.87
N LEU A 12 28.15 0.38 1.64
CA LEU A 12 28.21 -0.90 2.35
C LEU A 12 28.99 -1.99 1.60
N GLY A 13 29.48 -1.73 0.38
CA GLY A 13 30.24 -2.70 -0.42
C GLY A 13 29.43 -3.92 -0.86
N LEU A 14 28.12 -3.76 -1.08
CA LEU A 14 27.18 -4.84 -1.38
C LEU A 14 27.08 -5.11 -2.89
N HIS A 15 28.19 -5.54 -3.50
CA HIS A 15 28.31 -5.61 -4.97
C HIS A 15 27.27 -6.52 -5.66
N ASP A 16 26.72 -7.50 -4.95
CA ASP A 16 25.71 -8.44 -5.44
C ASP A 16 24.26 -8.00 -5.18
N TYR A 17 24.04 -6.85 -4.51
CA TYR A 17 22.71 -6.48 -4.01
C TYR A 17 21.66 -6.43 -5.12
N TYR A 18 21.98 -5.83 -6.27
CA TYR A 18 21.04 -5.72 -7.40
C TYR A 18 20.94 -7.00 -8.24
N GLU A 19 21.85 -7.97 -8.05
CA GLU A 19 21.73 -9.32 -8.63
C GLU A 19 20.74 -10.16 -7.80
N VAL A 20 20.72 -9.95 -6.49
CA VAL A 20 19.82 -10.64 -5.56
C VAL A 20 18.46 -9.95 -5.47
N ILE A 21 18.41 -8.61 -5.46
CA ILE A 21 17.22 -7.80 -5.21
C ILE A 21 16.77 -7.07 -6.48
N ASN A 22 15.74 -7.61 -7.13
CA ASN A 22 15.22 -7.10 -8.40
C ASN A 22 14.53 -5.72 -8.28
N LYS A 23 13.79 -5.49 -7.18
CA LYS A 23 13.06 -4.24 -6.95
C LYS A 23 13.39 -3.74 -5.54
N PRO A 24 14.44 -2.92 -5.39
CA PRO A 24 14.74 -2.22 -4.15
C PRO A 24 13.54 -1.39 -3.69
N MET A 25 13.32 -1.30 -2.38
CA MET A 25 12.21 -0.53 -1.81
C MET A 25 12.54 -0.09 -0.38
N ASP A 26 12.00 1.07 0.01
CA ASP A 26 12.15 1.65 1.35
C ASP A 26 10.91 2.49 1.74
N PHE A 27 10.79 2.85 3.01
CA PHE A 27 9.62 3.58 3.52
C PHE A 27 9.54 5.05 3.09
N SER A 28 10.65 5.72 2.79
CA SER A 28 10.61 7.07 2.20
C SER A 28 10.07 7.03 0.78
N THR A 29 10.46 6.05 -0.03
CA THR A 29 9.92 5.86 -1.38
C THR A 29 8.41 5.61 -1.34
N ILE A 30 7.94 4.71 -0.46
CA ILE A 30 6.51 4.43 -0.27
C ILE A 30 5.77 5.70 0.17
N LYS A 31 6.31 6.43 1.17
CA LYS A 31 5.70 7.67 1.65
C LYS A 31 5.57 8.71 0.53
N ASN A 32 6.62 8.91 -0.27
CA ASN A 32 6.60 9.87 -1.37
C ASN A 32 5.53 9.50 -2.42
N GLN A 33 5.36 8.22 -2.72
CA GLN A 33 4.31 7.76 -3.65
C GLN A 33 2.90 7.89 -3.06
N MET A 34 2.73 7.76 -1.74
CA MET A 34 1.45 8.03 -1.08
C MET A 34 1.08 9.51 -1.11
N GLU A 35 2.06 10.41 -1.03
CA GLU A 35 1.87 11.85 -0.94
C GLU A 35 1.89 12.56 -2.31
N ALA A 36 2.11 11.83 -3.41
CA ALA A 36 2.19 12.37 -4.76
C ALA A 36 0.84 12.99 -5.20
N LYS A 37 0.89 14.24 -5.67
CA LYS A 37 -0.30 15.04 -6.04
C LYS A 37 -0.54 15.15 -7.54
N ASP A 38 0.41 14.72 -8.35
CA ASP A 38 0.42 14.78 -9.82
C ASP A 38 -0.26 13.57 -10.48
N GLY A 39 -0.82 12.66 -9.68
CA GLY A 39 -1.49 11.45 -10.14
C GLY A 39 -0.54 10.28 -10.45
N THR A 40 0.76 10.40 -10.17
CA THR A 40 1.73 9.28 -10.30
C THR A 40 1.83 8.42 -9.05
N GLY A 41 1.12 8.77 -7.97
CA GLY A 41 1.09 8.04 -6.71
C GLY A 41 0.34 6.71 -6.78
N TYR A 42 0.32 6.00 -5.65
CA TYR A 42 -0.44 4.76 -5.51
C TYR A 42 -1.93 4.98 -5.80
N LYS A 43 -2.55 4.01 -6.47
CA LYS A 43 -3.98 4.07 -6.79
C LYS A 43 -4.80 3.25 -5.80
N PRO A 44 -4.73 1.90 -5.78
CA PRO A 44 -5.32 1.11 -4.74
C PRO A 44 -4.39 0.95 -3.53
N ILE A 45 -4.98 0.92 -2.33
CA ILE A 45 -4.26 0.70 -1.07
C ILE A 45 -3.45 -0.62 -1.05
N ILE A 46 -3.82 -1.59 -1.89
CA ILE A 46 -3.12 -2.86 -2.01
C ILE A 46 -1.70 -2.71 -2.58
N GLU A 47 -1.43 -1.67 -3.37
CA GLU A 47 -0.08 -1.37 -3.87
C GLU A 47 0.84 -0.92 -2.73
N ILE A 48 0.32 -0.10 -1.80
CA ILE A 48 1.04 0.31 -0.59
C ILE A 48 1.41 -0.93 0.24
N TYR A 49 0.43 -1.83 0.45
CA TYR A 49 0.68 -3.08 1.16
C TYR A 49 1.75 -3.94 0.49
N ALA A 50 1.68 -4.08 -0.84
CA ALA A 50 2.64 -4.86 -1.60
C ALA A 50 4.06 -4.32 -1.44
N ASP A 51 4.25 -3.00 -1.51
CA ASP A 51 5.58 -2.39 -1.41
C ASP A 51 6.11 -2.37 0.04
N VAL A 52 5.27 -2.16 1.06
CA VAL A 52 5.69 -2.34 2.46
C VAL A 52 6.15 -3.78 2.71
N ARG A 53 5.41 -4.76 2.21
CA ARG A 53 5.78 -6.17 2.30
C ARG A 53 7.09 -6.46 1.56
N LEU A 54 7.32 -5.78 0.44
CA LEU A 54 8.54 -5.92 -0.36
C LEU A 54 9.78 -5.43 0.39
N VAL A 55 9.71 -4.33 1.15
CA VAL A 55 10.82 -3.85 2.01
C VAL A 55 11.33 -4.99 2.90
N PHE A 56 10.42 -5.65 3.61
CA PHE A 56 10.77 -6.76 4.50
C PHE A 56 11.24 -7.99 3.73
N LYS A 57 10.57 -8.36 2.64
CA LYS A 57 10.97 -9.54 1.83
C LYS A 57 12.37 -9.38 1.24
N ASN A 58 12.72 -8.20 0.76
CA ASN A 58 14.06 -7.92 0.25
C ASN A 58 15.10 -8.09 1.35
N ALA A 59 14.81 -7.57 2.55
CA ALA A 59 15.70 -7.74 3.69
C ALA A 59 15.82 -9.21 4.12
N VAL A 60 14.74 -10.00 4.15
CA VAL A 60 14.81 -11.46 4.41
C VAL A 60 15.63 -12.18 3.34
N LYS A 61 15.43 -11.83 2.07
CA LYS A 61 16.11 -12.47 0.93
C LYS A 61 17.61 -12.21 0.92
N TYR A 62 18.02 -10.97 1.23
CA TYR A 62 19.42 -10.56 1.15
C TYR A 62 20.24 -10.94 2.39
N ASN A 63 19.62 -10.89 3.58
CA ASN A 63 20.35 -11.13 4.83
C ASN A 63 20.33 -12.61 5.22
N ASP A 64 21.49 -13.13 5.65
CA ASP A 64 21.67 -14.49 6.14
C ASP A 64 20.66 -14.84 7.26
N GLU A 65 20.08 -16.04 7.21
CA GLU A 65 19.03 -16.47 8.15
C GLU A 65 19.47 -16.49 9.61
N ARG A 66 20.78 -16.58 9.87
CA ARG A 66 21.39 -16.56 11.21
C ARG A 66 21.68 -15.15 11.69
N SER A 67 21.53 -14.14 10.85
CA SER A 67 21.77 -12.74 11.22
C SER A 67 20.62 -12.19 12.08
N ASP A 68 20.97 -11.32 13.04
CA ASP A 68 19.97 -10.60 13.85
C ASP A 68 19.02 -9.78 12.99
N VAL A 69 19.51 -9.25 11.86
CA VAL A 69 18.71 -8.49 10.90
C VAL A 69 17.60 -9.37 10.33
N HIS A 70 17.91 -10.60 9.92
CA HIS A 70 16.93 -11.52 9.37
C HIS A 70 15.83 -11.86 10.39
N VAL A 71 16.20 -12.18 11.64
CA VAL A 71 15.26 -12.50 12.71
C VAL A 71 14.36 -11.30 13.05
N MET A 72 14.95 -10.11 13.16
CA MET A 72 14.22 -8.86 13.40
C MET A 72 13.21 -8.58 12.28
N VAL A 73 13.63 -8.69 11.02
CA VAL A 73 12.79 -8.41 9.85
C VAL A 73 11.62 -9.38 9.76
N LYS A 74 11.81 -10.68 10.04
CA LYS A 74 10.71 -11.65 10.09
C LYS A 74 9.68 -11.29 11.18
N THR A 75 10.16 -10.81 12.32
CA THR A 75 9.29 -10.37 13.42
C THR A 75 8.49 -9.13 13.03
N LEU A 76 9.13 -8.15 12.37
CA LEU A 76 8.46 -6.94 11.88
C LEU A 76 7.43 -7.26 10.79
N LEU A 77 7.77 -8.15 9.85
CA LEU A 77 6.85 -8.62 8.82
C LEU A 77 5.61 -9.28 9.44
N ALA A 78 5.79 -10.18 10.40
CA ALA A 78 4.66 -10.83 11.08
C ALA A 78 3.74 -9.81 11.77
N LYS A 79 4.31 -8.83 12.49
CA LYS A 79 3.56 -7.73 13.12
C LYS A 79 2.84 -6.85 12.10
N PHE A 80 3.45 -6.60 10.96
CA PHE A 80 2.84 -5.85 9.88
C PHE A 80 1.62 -6.58 9.31
N GLU A 81 1.75 -7.88 8.99
CA GLU A 81 0.64 -8.70 8.47
C GLU A 81 -0.51 -8.77 9.49
N GLU A 82 -0.22 -8.94 10.77
CA GLU A 82 -1.24 -8.94 11.84
C GLU A 82 -1.99 -7.60 11.90
N LYS A 83 -1.28 -6.48 11.83
CA LYS A 83 -1.88 -5.14 11.83
C LYS A 83 -2.68 -4.90 10.55
N TRP A 84 -2.18 -5.34 9.40
CA TRP A 84 -2.83 -5.18 8.12
C TRP A 84 -4.17 -5.92 8.07
N LEU A 85 -4.22 -7.17 8.56
CA LEU A 85 -5.46 -7.94 8.66
C LEU A 85 -6.54 -7.26 9.51
N LYS A 86 -6.14 -6.49 10.53
CA LYS A 86 -7.07 -5.69 11.36
C LYS A 86 -7.55 -4.41 10.69
N LEU A 87 -6.81 -3.90 9.70
CA LEU A 87 -7.16 -2.69 8.94
C LEU A 87 -8.03 -3.00 7.71
N LEU A 88 -7.83 -4.17 7.09
CA LEU A 88 -8.56 -4.58 5.88
C LEU A 88 -10.09 -4.45 6.01
N PRO A 89 -10.75 -5.00 7.06
CA PRO A 89 -12.20 -4.88 7.20
C PRO A 89 -12.67 -3.43 7.25
N LYS A 90 -11.96 -2.57 7.98
CA LYS A 90 -12.31 -1.15 8.13
C LYS A 90 -12.19 -0.39 6.81
N ALA A 91 -11.09 -0.62 6.09
CA ALA A 91 -10.90 -0.02 4.77
C ALA A 91 -11.97 -0.51 3.76
N THR A 92 -12.41 -1.77 3.87
CA THR A 92 -13.49 -2.27 3.01
C THR A 92 -14.86 -1.74 3.41
N GLU A 93 -15.17 -1.68 4.71
CA GLU A 93 -16.43 -1.14 5.24
C GLU A 93 -16.66 0.30 4.78
N GLU A 94 -15.66 1.18 4.93
CA GLU A 94 -15.73 2.57 4.45
C GLU A 94 -16.00 2.65 2.94
N VAL A 95 -15.39 1.78 2.14
CA VAL A 95 -15.62 1.73 0.68
C VAL A 95 -17.04 1.26 0.36
N TYR A 96 -17.55 0.24 1.07
CA TYR A 96 -18.93 -0.23 0.90
C TYR A 96 -19.97 0.83 1.29
N GLU A 97 -19.74 1.55 2.39
CA GLU A 97 -20.63 2.64 2.83
C GLU A 97 -20.70 3.77 1.79
N VAL A 98 -19.56 4.15 1.21
CA VAL A 98 -19.51 5.15 0.14
C VAL A 98 -20.23 4.66 -1.11
N ASP A 99 -20.05 3.40 -1.52
CA ASP A 99 -20.73 2.86 -2.70
C ASP A 99 -22.26 2.80 -2.51
N MET A 100 -22.71 2.42 -1.32
CA MET A 100 -24.13 2.47 -0.95
C MET A 100 -24.70 3.89 -1.03
N LEU A 101 -23.99 4.88 -0.47
CA LEU A 101 -24.40 6.28 -0.54
C LEU A 101 -24.47 6.78 -1.98
N LEU A 102 -23.49 6.43 -2.81
CA LEU A 102 -23.48 6.79 -4.22
C LEU A 102 -24.67 6.18 -4.97
N GLN A 103 -25.05 4.96 -4.63
CA GLN A 103 -26.21 4.29 -5.22
C GLN A 103 -27.53 4.98 -4.83
N GLU A 104 -27.69 5.35 -3.55
CA GLU A 104 -28.87 6.08 -3.08
C GLU A 104 -28.99 7.46 -3.73
N LEU A 105 -27.87 8.18 -3.86
CA LEU A 105 -27.82 9.46 -4.56
C LEU A 105 -28.21 9.32 -6.02
N ARG A 106 -27.71 8.29 -6.72
CA ARG A 106 -28.09 7.97 -8.10
C ARG A 106 -29.60 7.74 -8.22
N ASP A 107 -30.18 6.91 -7.37
CA ASP A 107 -31.61 6.60 -7.40
C ASP A 107 -32.48 7.84 -7.12
N THR A 108 -32.05 8.67 -6.18
CA THR A 108 -32.72 9.95 -5.85
C THR A 108 -32.71 10.90 -7.04
N VAL A 109 -31.58 11.04 -7.73
CA VAL A 109 -31.46 11.87 -8.94
C VAL A 109 -32.37 11.32 -10.04
N VAL A 110 -32.34 10.01 -10.32
CA VAL A 110 -33.20 9.39 -11.35
C VAL A 110 -34.68 9.62 -11.04
N LYS A 111 -35.10 9.44 -9.77
CA LYS A 111 -36.49 9.67 -9.35
C LYS A 111 -36.92 11.12 -9.55
N ARG A 112 -36.07 12.09 -9.15
CA ARG A 112 -36.35 13.52 -9.33
C ARG A 112 -36.42 13.91 -10.81
N CYS A 113 -35.50 13.41 -11.64
CA CYS A 113 -35.54 13.63 -13.08
C CYS A 113 -36.84 13.08 -13.70
N ARG A 114 -37.26 11.86 -13.32
CA ARG A 114 -38.53 11.28 -13.80
C ARG A 114 -39.74 12.10 -13.39
N LEU A 115 -39.78 12.63 -12.17
CA LEU A 115 -40.87 13.48 -11.69
C LEU A 115 -40.88 14.84 -12.40
N ALA A 116 -39.72 15.44 -12.61
CA ALA A 116 -39.61 16.71 -13.34
C ALA A 116 -40.11 16.56 -14.78
N VAL A 117 -39.75 15.47 -15.49
CA VAL A 117 -40.25 15.20 -16.84
C VAL A 117 -41.78 15.02 -16.85
N ARG A 118 -42.37 14.40 -15.82
CA ARG A 118 -43.83 14.26 -15.70
C ARG A 118 -44.57 15.57 -15.41
N SER A 119 -43.90 16.61 -14.89
CA SER A 119 -44.54 17.92 -14.66
C SER A 119 -44.55 18.85 -15.87
N TYR A 120 -43.90 18.47 -16.97
CA TYR A 120 -43.84 19.26 -18.23
C TYR A 120 -44.85 18.79 -19.30
N PHE A 121 -45.62 17.74 -19.04
CA PHE A 121 -46.68 17.21 -19.90
C PHE A 121 -47.97 17.06 -19.10
#